data_AF-A0A3L7QBI2-F1
#
_entry.id   AF-A0A3L7QBI2-F1
#
_cell.length_a   1.000
_cell.length_b   1.000
_cell.length_c   1.000
_cell.angle_alpha   90.00
_cell.angle_beta   90.00
_cell.angle_gamma   90.00
#
_symmetry.space_group_name_H-M   'P 1'
#
loop_
_entity.id
_entity.type
_entity.pdbx_description
1 polymer ?
#
loop_
_entity_poly.entity_id
_entity_poly.type
_entity_poly.pdbx_seq_one_letter_code
_entity_poly.pdbx_strand_id
1 'polypeptide(L)'
;MEHLVTGNTVVQRIEYLSVIGGFLDGLRVSFGNGLNTIIGARGTGKTTVIKCIAYALDTLPNSDHAPQERKRVETLMKRNLNGGRIEVGIRAKDGTAYKVTRSYGEEPIVVDADGVAATVNLKAGVFRADVFGQNAVESIADRPLFQLDLVDSFASHAIQQVSSREKHIVSMLAANAHQIIPLEQEVGAIYDELAGLPTVEQKLKGFAGPAGGATEEVNEAHRLKGLRDRETRSLQRGRELIGQLVQSLRQLQGGLQGRSGSLFDAETAQGSNGDVLQEVSRHWSTCRGDVDRLLLQAVDRLASLDGDLTRLTEQLTQ
;
A
#
# COMPACT_ATOMS: atom_id res chain seq x y z
N MET A 1 -61.10 16.47 8.52
CA MET A 1 -60.09 15.92 7.59
C MET A 1 -58.79 16.69 7.77
N GLU A 2 -58.15 16.53 8.93
CA GLU A 2 -56.85 17.15 9.25
C GLU A 2 -55.95 16.06 9.81
N HIS A 3 -55.31 15.33 8.90
CA HIS A 3 -54.12 14.53 9.18
C HIS A 3 -53.28 14.55 7.91
N LEU A 4 -52.55 15.65 7.70
CA LEU A 4 -51.58 15.78 6.61
C LEU A 4 -50.20 16.04 7.20
N VAL A 5 -49.42 14.95 7.24
CA VAL A 5 -47.96 14.92 7.05
C VAL A 5 -47.13 15.80 7.98
N THR A 6 -47.05 15.40 9.25
CA THR A 6 -45.85 15.63 10.08
C THR A 6 -44.99 14.36 10.08
N GLY A 7 -44.55 13.95 8.89
CA GLY A 7 -43.42 13.04 8.76
C GLY A 7 -42.15 13.89 8.81
N ASN A 8 -41.45 13.91 9.94
CA ASN A 8 -40.12 14.50 10.03
C ASN A 8 -39.15 13.59 9.27
N THR A 9 -39.22 13.58 7.93
CA THR A 9 -38.31 12.82 7.09
C THR A 9 -36.96 13.51 7.20
N VAL A 10 -36.04 12.90 7.96
CA VAL A 10 -34.68 13.38 8.04
C VAL A 10 -34.05 13.22 6.66
N VAL A 11 -33.82 14.35 6.00
CA VAL A 11 -33.13 14.39 4.71
C VAL A 11 -31.65 14.66 4.96
N GLN A 12 -30.81 13.89 4.27
CA GLN A 12 -29.37 14.17 4.26
C GLN A 12 -29.12 15.58 3.74
N ARG A 13 -28.26 16.36 4.41
CA ARG A 13 -27.95 17.73 3.98
C ARG A 13 -26.56 18.17 4.40
N ILE A 14 -26.03 19.15 3.67
CA ILE A 14 -24.87 19.94 4.10
C ILE A 14 -25.41 21.09 4.95
N GLU A 15 -24.84 21.30 6.14
CA GLU A 15 -25.27 22.32 7.08
C GLU A 15 -24.38 23.56 7.02
N TYR A 16 -23.07 23.38 6.88
CA TYR A 16 -22.14 24.50 6.72
C TYR A 16 -20.84 24.08 6.03
N LEU A 17 -20.14 25.08 5.51
CA LEU A 17 -18.73 25.05 5.12
C LEU A 17 -17.98 26.07 5.98
N SER A 18 -16.85 25.67 6.55
CA SER A 18 -15.89 26.56 7.20
C SER A 18 -14.50 26.32 6.66
N VAL A 19 -13.70 27.37 6.52
CA VAL A 19 -12.28 27.28 6.19
C VAL A 19 -11.48 27.88 7.33
N ILE A 20 -10.44 27.16 7.77
CA ILE A 20 -9.58 27.54 8.88
C ILE A 20 -8.15 27.54 8.36
N GLY A 21 -7.48 28.68 8.46
CA GLY A 21 -6.17 28.94 7.87
C GLY A 21 -6.20 29.16 6.35
N GLY A 22 -5.08 29.64 5.83
CA GLY A 22 -4.91 29.93 4.40
C GLY A 22 -5.54 31.24 3.95
N PHE A 23 -5.83 31.35 2.65
CA PHE A 23 -6.35 32.57 2.02
C PHE A 23 -7.82 32.84 2.36
N LEU A 24 -8.60 31.80 2.59
CA LEU A 24 -10.03 31.90 2.91
C LEU A 24 -10.28 31.75 4.42
N ASP A 25 -9.28 32.02 5.25
CA ASP A 25 -9.41 31.88 6.70
C ASP A 25 -10.60 32.67 7.25
N GLY A 26 -11.32 32.06 8.18
CA GLY A 26 -12.54 32.61 8.77
C GLY A 26 -13.78 32.57 7.87
N LEU A 27 -13.69 32.09 6.63
CA LEU A 27 -14.87 31.89 5.78
C LEU A 27 -15.79 30.86 6.42
N ARG A 28 -17.02 31.26 6.75
CA ARG A 28 -18.09 30.37 7.18
C ARG A 28 -19.37 30.63 6.41
N VAL A 29 -19.87 29.60 5.74
CA VAL A 29 -21.12 29.62 4.96
C VAL A 29 -22.06 28.61 5.58
N SER A 30 -23.24 29.06 6.01
CA SER A 30 -24.29 28.17 6.52
C SER A 30 -25.34 27.95 5.43
N PHE A 31 -25.79 26.71 5.29
CA PHE A 31 -26.77 26.31 4.28
C PHE A 31 -28.12 26.04 4.94
N GLY A 32 -29.18 26.57 4.33
CA GLY A 32 -30.55 26.27 4.72
C GLY A 32 -30.99 24.90 4.21
N ASN A 33 -32.14 24.45 4.70
CA ASN A 33 -32.79 23.25 4.18
C ASN A 33 -33.30 23.52 2.74
N GLY A 34 -32.97 22.64 1.80
CA GLY A 34 -33.42 22.74 0.40
C GLY A 34 -32.50 23.56 -0.49
N LEU A 35 -33.08 24.44 -1.32
CA LEU A 35 -32.35 25.17 -2.35
C LEU A 35 -31.54 26.33 -1.75
N ASN A 36 -30.24 26.33 -2.01
CA ASN A 36 -29.32 27.40 -1.62
C ASN A 36 -28.70 28.03 -2.88
N THR A 37 -28.70 29.37 -2.95
CA THR A 37 -28.19 30.10 -4.12
C THR A 37 -27.06 31.04 -3.70
N ILE A 38 -25.86 30.85 -4.28
CA ILE A 38 -24.69 31.71 -4.04
C ILE A 38 -24.53 32.68 -5.21
N ILE A 39 -24.68 33.98 -4.96
CA ILE A 39 -24.63 35.05 -5.98
C ILE A 39 -23.51 36.04 -5.63
N GLY A 40 -22.89 36.62 -6.66
CA GLY A 40 -21.83 37.61 -6.51
C GLY A 40 -21.10 37.89 -7.82
N ALA A 41 -20.30 38.96 -7.86
CA ALA A 41 -19.52 39.34 -9.04
C ALA A 41 -18.50 38.26 -9.47
N ARG A 42 -17.93 38.37 -10.67
CA ARG A 42 -16.87 37.44 -11.12
C ARG A 42 -15.67 37.53 -10.16
N GLY A 43 -15.07 36.39 -9.83
CA GLY A 43 -13.90 36.33 -8.94
C GLY A 43 -14.20 36.31 -7.44
N THR A 44 -15.46 36.44 -7.01
CA THR A 44 -15.87 36.44 -5.58
C THR A 44 -15.79 35.07 -4.88
N GLY A 45 -15.22 34.04 -5.50
CA GLY A 45 -15.04 32.74 -4.85
C GLY A 45 -16.23 31.78 -4.85
N LYS A 46 -17.34 32.09 -5.54
CA LYS A 46 -18.53 31.19 -5.64
C LYS A 46 -18.18 29.75 -6.03
N THR A 47 -17.44 29.59 -7.12
CA THR A 47 -16.98 28.27 -7.58
C THR A 47 -16.00 27.63 -6.60
N THR A 48 -15.24 28.44 -5.86
CA THR A 48 -14.31 27.95 -4.84
C THR A 48 -15.07 27.31 -3.69
N VAL A 49 -16.18 27.88 -3.23
CA VAL A 49 -17.06 27.28 -2.19
C VAL A 49 -17.52 25.88 -2.60
N ILE A 50 -18.03 25.73 -3.83
CA ILE A 50 -18.49 24.44 -4.36
C ILE A 50 -17.31 23.43 -4.42
N LYS A 51 -16.14 23.88 -4.87
CA LYS A 51 -14.94 23.03 -4.94
C LYS A 51 -14.38 22.65 -3.58
N CYS A 52 -14.49 23.52 -2.57
CA CYS A 52 -14.14 23.22 -1.19
C CYS A 52 -15.03 22.10 -0.63
N ILE A 53 -16.35 22.17 -0.89
CA ILE A 53 -17.29 21.11 -0.52
C ILE A 53 -16.92 19.80 -1.21
N ALA A 54 -16.69 19.82 -2.53
CA ALA A 54 -16.32 18.62 -3.28
C ALA A 54 -15.02 17.99 -2.78
N TYR A 55 -14.04 18.83 -2.44
CA TYR A 55 -12.77 18.38 -1.88
C TYR A 55 -12.95 17.76 -0.49
N ALA A 56 -13.66 18.44 0.42
CA ALA A 56 -13.85 17.95 1.78
C ALA A 56 -14.63 16.62 1.82
N LEU A 57 -15.66 16.48 0.98
CA LEU A 57 -16.49 15.26 0.91
C LEU A 57 -15.88 14.15 0.02
N ASP A 58 -14.68 14.37 -0.53
CA ASP A 58 -13.98 13.46 -1.44
C ASP A 58 -14.80 13.04 -2.67
N THR A 59 -15.58 13.97 -3.21
CA THR A 59 -16.41 13.80 -4.41
C THR A 59 -15.74 14.40 -5.65
N LEU A 60 -14.41 14.35 -5.70
CA LEU A 60 -13.65 14.82 -6.86
C LEU A 60 -13.86 13.90 -8.06
N PRO A 61 -13.76 14.42 -9.30
CA PRO A 61 -13.81 13.58 -10.49
C PRO A 61 -12.77 12.46 -10.44
N ASN A 62 -13.11 11.29 -10.99
CA ASN A 62 -12.21 10.15 -11.06
C ASN A 62 -10.91 10.55 -11.80
N SER A 63 -9.75 10.15 -11.27
CA SER A 63 -8.44 10.46 -11.87
C SER A 63 -8.29 9.89 -13.27
N ASP A 64 -8.95 8.78 -13.57
CA ASP A 64 -8.79 8.07 -14.84
C ASP A 64 -9.65 8.70 -15.94
N HIS A 65 -10.80 9.25 -15.56
CA HIS A 65 -11.76 9.84 -16.49
C HIS A 65 -11.59 11.36 -16.64
N ALA A 66 -11.08 12.04 -15.61
CA ALA A 66 -11.03 13.50 -15.53
C ALA A 66 -9.76 14.06 -14.84
N PRO A 67 -8.54 13.61 -15.21
CA PRO A 67 -7.31 13.94 -14.50
C PRO A 67 -7.04 15.45 -14.43
N GLN A 68 -7.33 16.18 -15.51
CA GLN A 68 -7.11 17.62 -15.58
C GLN A 68 -8.04 18.41 -14.65
N GLU A 69 -9.30 18.00 -14.53
CA GLU A 69 -10.28 18.66 -13.67
C GLU A 69 -9.96 18.44 -12.20
N ARG A 70 -9.63 17.19 -11.84
CA ARG A 70 -9.15 16.84 -10.51
C ARG A 70 -7.90 17.66 -10.14
N LYS A 71 -6.88 17.68 -11.02
CA LYS A 71 -5.66 18.45 -10.79
C LYS A 71 -5.92 19.95 -10.64
N ARG A 72 -6.88 20.51 -11.38
CA ARG A 72 -7.31 21.92 -11.24
C ARG A 72 -7.91 22.18 -9.86
N VAL A 73 -8.74 21.27 -9.33
CA VAL A 73 -9.32 21.40 -7.99
C VAL A 73 -8.23 21.28 -6.92
N GLU A 74 -7.38 20.26 -7.00
CA GLU A 74 -6.26 20.07 -6.06
C GLU A 74 -5.30 21.26 -6.03
N THR A 75 -4.97 21.82 -7.20
CA THR A 75 -4.14 23.03 -7.29
C THR A 75 -4.82 24.23 -6.65
N LEU A 76 -6.14 24.38 -6.83
CA LEU A 76 -6.92 25.42 -6.18
C LEU A 76 -6.91 25.26 -4.66
N MET A 77 -7.08 24.03 -4.15
CA MET A 77 -7.04 23.74 -2.72
C MET A 77 -5.66 24.01 -2.14
N LYS A 78 -4.58 23.58 -2.81
CA LYS A 78 -3.19 23.87 -2.41
C LYS A 78 -2.96 25.36 -2.19
N ARG A 79 -3.40 26.18 -3.14
CA ARG A 79 -3.23 27.64 -3.09
C ARG A 79 -4.08 28.31 -2.02
N ASN A 80 -5.31 27.84 -1.80
CA ASN A 80 -6.22 28.48 -0.86
C ASN A 80 -6.02 28.02 0.58
N LEU A 81 -5.64 26.77 0.83
CA LEU A 81 -5.52 26.22 2.19
C LEU A 81 -4.14 26.50 2.78
N ASN A 82 -3.04 26.28 2.06
CA ASN A 82 -1.68 26.60 2.51
C ASN A 82 -1.38 26.27 3.99
N GLY A 83 -1.66 25.03 4.43
CA GLY A 83 -1.55 24.60 5.84
C GLY A 83 -2.85 24.70 6.66
N GLY A 84 -3.90 25.27 6.07
CA GLY A 84 -5.25 25.27 6.60
C GLY A 84 -6.05 24.00 6.25
N ARG A 85 -7.29 23.97 6.74
CA ARG A 85 -8.23 22.87 6.54
C ARG A 85 -9.63 23.36 6.24
N ILE A 86 -10.41 22.47 5.63
CA ILE A 86 -11.83 22.68 5.36
C ILE A 86 -12.63 21.84 6.37
N GLU A 87 -13.66 22.44 6.95
CA GLU A 87 -14.65 21.76 7.78
C GLU A 87 -16.02 21.85 7.12
N VAL A 88 -16.68 20.71 6.92
CA VAL A 88 -18.04 20.63 6.39
C VAL A 88 -18.92 19.93 7.39
N GLY A 89 -19.97 20.60 7.85
CA GLY A 89 -21.03 19.98 8.64
C GLY A 89 -22.03 19.27 7.73
N ILE A 90 -22.32 18.01 8.02
CA ILE A 90 -23.30 17.21 7.30
C ILE A 90 -24.27 16.55 8.26
N ARG A 91 -25.47 16.28 7.78
CA ARG A 91 -26.45 15.42 8.45
C ARG A 91 -26.70 14.20 7.59
N ALA A 92 -26.53 13.02 8.17
CA ALA A 92 -26.79 11.75 7.51
C ALA A 92 -28.29 11.39 7.52
N LYS A 93 -28.64 10.29 6.84
CA LYS A 93 -30.04 9.84 6.66
C LYS A 93 -30.72 9.43 7.97
N ASP A 94 -29.94 8.98 8.94
CA ASP A 94 -30.38 8.61 10.30
C ASP A 94 -30.61 9.83 11.20
N GLY A 95 -30.23 11.04 10.74
CA GLY A 95 -30.35 12.28 11.49
C GLY A 95 -29.13 12.65 12.31
N THR A 96 -28.12 11.78 12.31
CA THR A 96 -26.86 12.01 13.00
C THR A 96 -26.08 13.13 12.30
N ALA A 97 -25.58 14.06 13.09
CA ALA A 97 -24.71 15.14 12.62
C ALA A 97 -23.26 14.67 12.64
N TYR A 98 -22.56 14.91 11.54
CA TYR A 98 -21.13 14.66 11.42
C TYR A 98 -20.42 15.92 10.96
N LYS A 99 -19.16 16.04 11.35
CA LYS A 99 -18.25 17.04 10.82
C LYS A 99 -17.17 16.33 10.03
N VAL A 100 -17.00 16.73 8.78
CA VAL A 100 -15.95 16.27 7.89
C VAL A 100 -14.86 17.32 7.87
N THR A 101 -13.65 16.95 8.26
CA THR A 101 -12.48 17.83 8.27
C THR A 101 -11.43 17.29 7.30
N ARG A 102 -10.89 18.15 6.44
CA ARG A 102 -9.85 17.76 5.48
C ARG A 102 -8.81 18.87 5.29
N SER A 103 -7.55 18.55 5.54
CA SER A 103 -6.39 19.39 5.20
C SER A 103 -5.91 19.10 3.79
N TYR A 104 -5.10 19.99 3.22
CA TYR A 104 -4.53 19.73 1.89
C TYR A 104 -3.56 18.55 1.91
N GLY A 105 -3.80 17.57 1.04
CA GLY A 105 -2.94 16.39 0.89
C GLY A 105 -3.29 15.23 1.83
N GLU A 106 -4.23 15.44 2.74
CA GLU A 106 -4.71 14.44 3.69
C GLU A 106 -6.02 13.78 3.24
N GLU A 107 -6.32 12.64 3.84
CA GLU A 107 -7.63 12.00 3.73
C GLU A 107 -8.67 12.73 4.61
N PRO A 108 -9.95 12.77 4.19
CA PRO A 108 -11.00 13.37 5.00
C PRO A 108 -11.23 12.57 6.28
N ILE A 109 -11.30 13.28 7.41
CA ILE A 109 -11.62 12.72 8.73
C ILE A 109 -13.07 13.05 9.05
N VAL A 110 -13.86 12.03 9.40
CA VAL A 110 -15.24 12.18 9.83
C VAL A 110 -15.30 12.08 11.34
N VAL A 111 -15.85 13.09 12.01
CA VAL A 111 -16.11 13.06 13.45
C VAL A 111 -17.61 13.19 13.71
N ASP A 112 -18.10 12.52 14.75
CA ASP A 112 -19.48 12.62 15.21
C ASP A 112 -19.72 13.90 16.05
N ALA A 113 -20.93 14.04 16.59
CA ALA A 113 -21.31 15.16 17.43
C ALA A 113 -20.50 15.27 18.74
N ASP A 114 -19.96 14.15 19.21
CA ASP A 114 -19.16 14.06 20.44
C ASP A 114 -17.65 14.28 20.18
N GLY A 115 -17.27 14.52 18.92
CA GLY A 115 -15.90 14.78 18.51
C GLY A 115 -15.04 13.53 18.41
N VAL A 116 -15.65 12.34 18.44
CA VAL A 116 -14.95 11.06 18.27
C VAL A 116 -14.81 10.78 16.79
N ALA A 117 -13.63 10.29 16.38
CA ALA A 117 -13.40 9.83 15.02
C ALA A 117 -14.37 8.70 14.69
N ALA A 118 -15.32 9.00 13.81
CA ALA A 118 -16.33 8.03 13.41
C ALA A 118 -15.65 6.95 12.57
N THR A 119 -15.87 5.66 12.88
CA THR A 119 -15.34 4.52 12.09
C THR A 119 -16.08 4.37 10.75
N VAL A 120 -16.51 5.47 10.16
CA VAL A 120 -17.43 5.48 9.04
C VAL A 120 -16.79 6.22 7.88
N ASN A 121 -16.67 5.50 6.77
CA ASN A 121 -16.03 6.00 5.57
C ASN A 121 -17.06 6.78 4.73
N LEU A 122 -16.73 8.02 4.33
CA LEU A 122 -17.56 8.82 3.41
C LEU A 122 -17.92 8.04 2.14
N LYS A 123 -16.98 7.26 1.60
CA LYS A 123 -17.20 6.42 0.41
C LYS A 123 -18.06 5.19 0.67
N ALA A 124 -18.22 4.78 1.93
CA ALA A 124 -19.05 3.65 2.32
C ALA A 124 -20.53 4.03 2.54
N GLY A 125 -20.91 5.29 2.29
CA GLY A 125 -22.32 5.67 2.13
C GLY A 125 -22.95 6.47 3.27
N VAL A 126 -22.17 7.02 4.20
CA VAL A 126 -22.67 7.93 5.26
C VAL A 126 -23.40 9.12 4.66
N PHE A 127 -22.81 9.69 3.61
CA PHE A 127 -23.29 10.87 2.95
C PHE A 127 -22.85 10.86 1.50
N ARG A 128 -23.82 10.99 0.59
CA ARG A 128 -23.55 11.09 -0.84
C ARG A 128 -23.88 12.49 -1.31
N ALA A 129 -22.91 13.15 -1.94
CA ALA A 129 -23.10 14.41 -2.64
C ALA A 129 -22.66 14.26 -4.10
N ASP A 130 -23.55 14.62 -5.01
CA ASP A 130 -23.21 14.73 -6.44
C ASP A 130 -22.86 16.20 -6.71
N VAL A 131 -21.60 16.48 -7.04
CA VAL A 131 -21.11 17.85 -7.26
C VAL A 131 -20.78 18.08 -8.72
N PHE A 132 -21.53 18.99 -9.35
CA PHE A 132 -21.36 19.34 -10.75
C PHE A 132 -20.69 20.72 -10.88
N GLY A 133 -19.53 20.75 -11.53
CA GLY A 133 -18.78 21.97 -11.82
C GLY A 133 -19.36 22.79 -12.98
N GLN A 134 -18.71 23.92 -13.27
CA GLN A 134 -19.03 24.73 -14.45
C GLN A 134 -18.82 23.91 -15.73
N ASN A 135 -19.84 23.85 -16.59
CA ASN A 135 -19.93 23.04 -17.81
C ASN A 135 -19.96 21.51 -17.60
N ALA A 136 -20.11 21.03 -16.36
CA ALA A 136 -20.13 19.58 -16.10
C ALA A 136 -21.31 18.90 -16.80
N VAL A 137 -22.50 19.51 -16.79
CA VAL A 137 -23.71 18.95 -17.41
C VAL A 137 -23.54 18.77 -18.92
N GLU A 138 -22.98 19.77 -19.62
CA GLU A 138 -22.67 19.67 -21.05
C GLU A 138 -21.62 18.58 -21.31
N SER A 139 -20.58 18.51 -20.48
CA SER A 139 -19.50 17.53 -20.64
C SER A 139 -19.93 16.08 -20.41
N ILE A 140 -21.00 15.84 -19.64
CA ILE A 140 -21.55 14.48 -19.45
C ILE A 140 -22.11 13.95 -20.76
N ALA A 141 -22.73 14.78 -21.60
CA ALA A 141 -23.28 14.34 -22.89
C ALA A 141 -22.18 13.91 -23.87
N ASP A 142 -21.02 14.57 -23.83
CA ASP A 142 -19.94 14.35 -24.81
C ASP A 142 -18.87 13.35 -24.36
N ARG A 143 -18.91 12.88 -23.11
CA ARG A 143 -17.89 12.01 -22.53
C ARG A 143 -18.46 10.67 -22.06
N PRO A 144 -18.34 9.59 -22.85
CA PRO A 144 -18.85 8.26 -22.50
C PRO A 144 -18.37 7.74 -21.13
N LEU A 145 -17.13 8.04 -20.75
CA LEU A 145 -16.57 7.65 -19.46
C LEU A 145 -17.25 8.34 -18.26
N PHE A 146 -17.63 9.61 -18.39
CA PHE A 146 -18.39 10.31 -17.36
C PHE A 146 -19.83 9.79 -17.24
N GLN A 147 -20.42 9.35 -18.36
CA GLN A 147 -21.73 8.70 -18.36
C GLN A 147 -21.66 7.37 -17.60
N LEU A 148 -20.60 6.59 -17.84
CA LEU A 148 -20.38 5.33 -17.13
C LEU A 148 -20.18 5.57 -15.63
N ASP A 149 -19.33 6.52 -15.23
CA ASP A 149 -19.15 6.92 -13.81
C ASP A 149 -20.49 7.31 -13.15
N LEU A 150 -21.34 8.06 -13.87
CA LEU A 150 -22.65 8.46 -13.37
C LEU A 150 -23.58 7.25 -13.19
N VAL A 151 -23.59 6.31 -14.14
CA VAL A 151 -24.36 5.06 -14.01
C VAL A 151 -23.84 4.22 -12.84
N ASP A 152 -22.53 4.03 -12.75
CA ASP A 152 -21.87 3.28 -11.70
C ASP A 152 -22.11 3.87 -10.31
N SER A 153 -22.26 5.20 -10.23
CA SER A 153 -22.59 5.87 -8.97
C SER A 153 -23.89 5.37 -8.34
N PHE A 154 -24.87 4.90 -9.13
CA PHE A 154 -26.13 4.34 -8.60
C PHE A 154 -25.95 2.95 -7.96
N ALA A 155 -24.90 2.23 -8.32
CA ALA A 155 -24.60 0.87 -7.84
C ALA A 155 -23.22 0.78 -7.16
N SER A 156 -22.70 1.90 -6.64
CA SER A 156 -21.33 2.03 -6.14
C SER A 156 -20.92 0.95 -5.15
N HIS A 157 -21.80 0.58 -4.21
CA HIS A 157 -21.52 -0.46 -3.22
C HIS A 157 -21.37 -1.86 -3.87
N ALA A 158 -22.25 -2.22 -4.80
CA ALA A 158 -22.16 -3.51 -5.49
C ALA A 158 -20.89 -3.58 -6.35
N ILE A 159 -20.57 -2.49 -7.05
CA ILE A 159 -19.35 -2.39 -7.86
C ILE A 159 -18.09 -2.47 -6.99
N GLN A 160 -18.07 -1.80 -5.84
CA GLN A 160 -16.96 -1.87 -4.89
C GLN A 160 -16.74 -3.30 -4.35
N GLN A 161 -17.81 -4.04 -4.05
CA GLN A 161 -17.70 -5.43 -3.62
C GLN A 161 -17.09 -6.32 -4.71
N VAL A 162 -17.57 -6.18 -5.95
CA VAL A 162 -17.05 -6.93 -7.09
C VAL A 162 -15.58 -6.59 -7.34
N SER A 163 -15.23 -5.30 -7.39
CA SER A 163 -13.84 -4.86 -7.61
C SER A 163 -12.89 -5.31 -6.51
N SER A 164 -13.36 -5.33 -5.25
CA SER A 164 -12.55 -5.84 -4.12
C SER A 164 -12.29 -7.33 -4.26
N ARG A 165 -13.31 -8.09 -4.66
CA ARG A 165 -13.18 -9.53 -4.92
C ARG A 165 -12.26 -9.81 -6.11
N GLU A 166 -12.36 -9.02 -7.17
CA GLU A 166 -11.48 -9.10 -8.34
C GLU A 166 -10.01 -8.89 -7.94
N LYS A 167 -9.71 -7.81 -7.22
CA LYS A 167 -8.35 -7.52 -6.71
C LYS A 167 -7.81 -8.66 -5.86
N HIS A 168 -8.66 -9.23 -4.99
CA HIS A 168 -8.28 -10.36 -4.17
C HIS A 168 -7.93 -11.60 -5.01
N ILE A 169 -8.76 -11.94 -6.01
CA ILE A 169 -8.51 -13.08 -6.92
C ILE A 169 -7.23 -12.87 -7.73
N VAL A 170 -7.01 -11.67 -8.27
CA VAL A 170 -5.78 -11.33 -9.01
C VAL A 170 -4.54 -11.49 -8.12
N SER A 171 -4.61 -11.03 -6.87
CA SER A 171 -3.52 -11.23 -5.90
C SER A 171 -3.26 -12.72 -5.61
N MET A 172 -4.31 -13.53 -5.49
CA MET A 172 -4.19 -14.98 -5.29
C MET A 172 -3.57 -15.67 -6.51
N LEU A 173 -3.95 -15.27 -7.72
CA LEU A 173 -3.35 -15.79 -8.96
C LEU A 173 -1.87 -15.45 -9.06
N ALA A 174 -1.48 -14.22 -8.71
CA ALA A 174 -0.07 -13.82 -8.66
C ALA A 174 0.73 -14.64 -7.63
N ALA A 175 0.17 -14.86 -6.44
CA ALA A 175 0.80 -15.70 -5.41
C ALA A 175 0.97 -17.15 -5.89
N ASN A 176 -0.04 -17.72 -6.55
CA ASN A 176 0.05 -19.06 -7.13
C ASN A 176 1.11 -19.13 -8.23
N ALA A 177 1.18 -18.13 -9.11
CA ALA A 177 2.20 -18.07 -10.16
C ALA A 177 3.62 -18.06 -9.56
N HIS A 178 3.84 -17.30 -8.47
CA HIS A 178 5.11 -17.28 -7.74
C HIS A 178 5.48 -18.66 -7.14
N GLN A 179 4.51 -19.52 -6.85
CA GLN A 179 4.75 -20.88 -6.36
C GLN A 179 4.99 -21.88 -7.48
N ILE A 180 4.28 -21.74 -8.62
CA ILE A 180 4.36 -22.68 -9.74
C ILE A 180 5.69 -22.55 -10.49
N ILE A 181 6.13 -21.32 -10.78
CA ILE A 181 7.36 -21.07 -11.55
C ILE A 181 8.60 -21.80 -10.99
N PRO A 182 8.93 -21.75 -9.68
CA PRO A 182 10.09 -22.46 -9.15
C PRO A 182 9.92 -23.98 -9.19
N LEU A 183 8.71 -24.50 -9.00
CA LEU A 183 8.43 -25.93 -9.13
C LEU A 183 8.63 -26.42 -10.57
N GLU A 184 8.21 -25.65 -11.57
CA GLU A 184 8.47 -25.98 -12.98
C GLU A 184 9.97 -25.97 -13.30
N GLN A 185 10.73 -25.03 -12.73
CA GLN A 185 12.18 -25.00 -12.87
C GLN A 185 12.85 -26.22 -12.22
N GLU A 186 12.39 -26.63 -11.03
CA GLU A 186 12.88 -27.82 -10.34
C GLU A 186 12.58 -29.10 -11.12
N VAL A 187 11.36 -29.21 -11.68
CA VAL A 187 10.99 -30.30 -12.59
C VAL A 187 11.90 -30.33 -13.82
N GLY A 188 12.18 -29.17 -14.43
CA GLY A 188 13.11 -29.05 -15.56
C GLY A 188 14.52 -29.53 -15.20
N ALA A 189 15.06 -29.10 -14.04
CA ALA A 189 16.36 -29.53 -13.56
C ALA A 189 16.43 -31.05 -13.35
N ILE A 190 15.38 -31.64 -12.77
CA ILE A 190 15.28 -33.10 -12.59
C ILE A 190 15.26 -33.83 -13.94
N TYR A 191 14.53 -33.31 -14.94
CA TYR A 191 14.52 -33.90 -16.28
C TYR A 191 15.89 -33.84 -16.96
N ASP A 192 16.63 -32.75 -16.80
CA ASP A 192 17.99 -32.61 -17.33
C ASP A 192 18.97 -33.58 -16.64
N GLU A 193 18.86 -33.75 -15.33
CA GLU A 193 19.61 -34.77 -14.59
C GLU A 193 19.28 -36.19 -15.06
N LEU A 194 17.99 -36.48 -15.29
CA LEU A 194 17.52 -37.76 -15.80
C LEU A 194 18.02 -38.03 -17.23
N ALA A 195 18.12 -37.01 -18.07
CA ALA A 195 18.68 -37.11 -19.42
C ALA A 195 20.19 -37.40 -19.41
N GLY A 196 20.91 -36.98 -18.35
CA GLY A 196 22.35 -37.23 -18.18
C GLY A 196 22.70 -38.63 -17.64
N LEU A 197 21.76 -39.31 -16.99
CA LEU A 197 21.94 -40.65 -16.42
C LEU A 197 22.49 -41.70 -17.41
N PRO A 198 21.95 -41.86 -18.63
CA PRO A 198 22.44 -42.83 -19.60
C PRO A 198 23.89 -42.59 -20.00
N THR A 199 24.32 -41.33 -20.09
CA THR A 199 25.70 -40.96 -20.44
C THR A 199 26.66 -41.30 -19.31
N VAL A 200 26.23 -41.12 -18.07
CA VAL A 200 27.01 -41.50 -16.88
C VAL A 200 27.09 -43.02 -16.76
N GLU A 201 25.99 -43.74 -17.02
CA GLU A 201 25.97 -45.21 -17.06
C GLU A 201 26.87 -45.78 -18.15
N GLN A 202 26.88 -45.18 -19.35
CA GLN A 202 27.81 -45.56 -20.43
C GLN A 202 29.27 -45.31 -20.04
N LYS A 203 29.57 -44.17 -19.42
CA LYS A 203 30.92 -43.88 -18.91
C LYS A 203 31.34 -44.89 -17.86
N LEU A 204 30.47 -45.21 -16.90
CA LEU A 204 30.69 -46.25 -15.88
C LEU A 204 30.95 -47.63 -16.48
N LYS A 205 30.16 -48.05 -17.49
CA LYS A 205 30.41 -49.29 -18.23
C LYS A 205 31.74 -49.27 -18.99
N GLY A 206 32.12 -48.11 -19.56
CA GLY A 206 33.42 -47.93 -20.22
C GLY A 206 34.59 -48.05 -19.25
N PHE A 207 34.44 -47.60 -18.01
CA PHE A 207 35.43 -47.80 -16.93
C PHE A 207 35.43 -49.22 -16.35
N ALA A 208 34.38 -50.01 -16.57
CA ALA A 208 34.25 -51.39 -16.08
C ALA A 208 34.66 -52.47 -17.11
N GLY A 209 35.15 -52.09 -18.30
CA GLY A 209 35.69 -53.01 -19.31
C GLY A 209 37.17 -53.38 -19.10
N PRO A 210 37.62 -54.49 -19.70
CA PRO A 210 38.17 -55.67 -19.03
C PRO A 210 39.49 -55.41 -18.27
N ALA A 211 39.61 -56.12 -17.14
CA ALA A 211 40.78 -56.25 -16.26
C ALA A 211 42.14 -55.98 -16.92
N GLY A 212 42.90 -55.02 -16.36
CA GLY A 212 44.36 -55.00 -16.56
C GLY A 212 45.07 -53.65 -16.64
N GLY A 213 44.69 -52.61 -15.88
CA GLY A 213 45.47 -51.36 -15.98
C GLY A 213 45.30 -50.26 -14.95
N ALA A 214 44.52 -50.43 -13.89
CA ALA A 214 44.53 -49.50 -12.77
C ALA A 214 44.90 -50.27 -11.51
N THR A 215 46.12 -50.08 -11.03
CA THR A 215 46.56 -50.50 -9.69
C THR A 215 45.50 -50.06 -8.67
N GLU A 216 45.21 -50.88 -7.65
CA GLU A 216 44.22 -50.56 -6.60
C GLU A 216 44.43 -49.14 -6.01
N GLU A 217 45.67 -48.67 -5.97
CA GLU A 217 46.06 -47.32 -5.58
C GLU A 217 45.50 -46.21 -6.49
N VAL A 218 45.40 -46.43 -7.80
CA VAL A 218 44.85 -45.45 -8.76
C VAL A 218 43.33 -45.37 -8.63
N ASN A 219 42.66 -46.51 -8.43
CA ASN A 219 41.22 -46.54 -8.17
C ASN A 219 40.88 -45.89 -6.82
N GLU A 220 41.67 -46.13 -5.77
CA GLU A 220 41.46 -45.49 -4.46
C GLU A 220 41.79 -43.98 -4.52
N ALA A 221 42.82 -43.58 -5.24
CA ALA A 221 43.15 -42.17 -5.47
C ALA A 221 42.03 -41.42 -6.23
N HIS A 222 41.41 -42.04 -7.24
CA HIS A 222 40.26 -41.46 -7.93
C HIS A 222 39.01 -41.40 -7.04
N ARG A 223 38.79 -42.41 -6.19
CA ARG A 223 37.67 -42.43 -5.22
C ARG A 223 37.82 -41.30 -4.19
N LEU A 224 39.02 -41.12 -3.64
CA LEU A 224 39.34 -40.05 -2.69
C LEU A 224 39.24 -38.66 -3.35
N LYS A 225 39.70 -38.51 -4.60
CA LYS A 225 39.53 -37.27 -5.36
C LYS A 225 38.05 -36.93 -5.59
N GLY A 226 37.24 -37.92 -5.98
CA GLY A 226 35.79 -37.74 -6.15
C GLY A 226 35.06 -37.40 -4.85
N LEU A 227 35.55 -37.88 -3.70
CA LEU A 227 35.04 -37.51 -2.38
C LEU A 227 35.36 -36.06 -2.04
N ARG A 228 36.62 -35.62 -2.23
CA ARG A 228 37.03 -34.22 -2.05
C ARG A 228 36.26 -33.25 -2.96
N ASP A 229 36.02 -33.64 -4.20
CA ASP A 229 35.22 -32.84 -5.15
C ASP A 229 33.75 -32.73 -4.74
N ARG A 230 33.20 -33.74 -4.04
CA ARG A 230 31.85 -33.67 -3.46
C ARG A 230 31.83 -32.81 -2.20
N GLU A 231 32.81 -32.97 -1.31
CA GLU A 231 32.96 -32.16 -0.10
C GLU A 231 33.09 -30.67 -0.43
N THR A 232 33.93 -30.33 -1.42
CA THR A 232 34.13 -28.96 -1.90
C THR A 232 32.83 -28.37 -2.44
N ARG A 233 32.06 -29.13 -3.24
CA ARG A 233 30.76 -28.67 -3.77
C ARG A 233 29.70 -28.49 -2.68
N SER A 234 29.66 -29.38 -1.68
CA SER A 234 28.73 -29.25 -0.55
C SER A 234 29.04 -28.00 0.29
N LEU A 235 30.32 -27.70 0.53
CA LEU A 235 30.74 -26.47 1.20
C LEU A 235 30.41 -25.22 0.39
N GLN A 236 30.62 -25.26 -0.93
CA GLN A 236 30.25 -24.16 -1.83
C GLN A 236 28.75 -23.83 -1.74
N ARG A 237 27.87 -24.84 -1.78
CA ARG A 237 26.42 -24.66 -1.61
C ARG A 237 26.07 -24.09 -0.23
N GLY A 238 26.73 -24.55 0.82
CA GLY A 238 26.54 -24.03 2.17
C GLY A 238 26.85 -22.53 2.25
N ARG A 239 27.93 -22.08 1.59
CA ARG A 239 28.30 -20.66 1.51
C ARG A 239 27.32 -19.82 0.69
N GLU A 240 26.85 -20.32 -0.43
CA GLU A 240 25.82 -19.64 -1.23
C GLU A 240 24.55 -19.40 -0.40
N LEU A 241 24.14 -20.39 0.40
CA LEU A 241 22.96 -20.29 1.27
C LEU A 241 23.16 -19.28 2.41
N ILE A 242 24.36 -19.22 3.00
CA ILE A 242 24.73 -18.19 3.99
C ILE A 242 24.68 -16.79 3.34
N GLY A 243 25.22 -16.64 2.13
CA GLY A 243 25.18 -15.38 1.39
C GLY A 243 23.76 -14.90 1.10
N GLN A 244 22.86 -15.82 0.70
CA GLN A 244 21.44 -15.52 0.50
C GLN A 244 20.76 -15.05 1.80
N LEU A 245 21.01 -15.75 2.93
CA LEU A 245 20.47 -15.36 4.24
C LEU A 245 20.95 -13.97 4.68
N VAL A 246 22.24 -13.66 4.50
CA VAL A 246 22.79 -12.32 4.78
C VAL A 246 22.07 -11.26 3.94
N GLN A 247 21.84 -11.52 2.66
CA GLN A 247 21.17 -10.57 1.78
C GLN A 247 19.69 -10.35 2.19
N SER A 248 18.96 -11.41 2.57
CA SER A 248 17.59 -11.30 3.07
C SER A 248 17.51 -10.50 4.38
N LEU A 249 18.44 -10.71 5.31
CA LEU A 249 18.50 -9.94 6.56
C LEU A 249 18.78 -8.45 6.30
N ARG A 250 19.69 -8.13 5.36
CA ARG A 250 19.96 -6.74 4.95
C ARG A 250 18.76 -6.06 4.28
N GLN A 251 17.98 -6.80 3.48
CA GLN A 251 16.75 -6.28 2.89
C GLN A 251 15.68 -5.99 3.94
N LEU A 252 15.52 -6.88 4.93
CA LEU A 252 14.60 -6.65 6.06
C LEU A 252 15.00 -5.41 6.86
N GLN A 253 16.30 -5.22 7.11
CA GLN A 253 16.84 -4.02 7.76
C GLN A 253 16.54 -2.74 6.96
N GLY A 254 16.80 -2.74 5.65
CA GLY A 254 16.48 -1.61 4.78
C GLY A 254 14.98 -1.29 4.71
N GLY A 255 14.14 -2.32 4.74
CA GLY A 255 12.68 -2.19 4.77
C GLY A 255 12.15 -1.60 6.08
N LEU A 256 12.72 -2.02 7.22
CA LEU A 256 12.44 -1.44 8.55
C LEU A 256 12.86 0.04 8.61
N GLN A 257 13.98 0.39 7.97
CA GLN A 257 14.40 1.78 7.87
C GLN A 257 13.47 2.62 6.99
N GLY A 258 13.09 2.12 5.81
CA GLY A 258 12.25 2.86 4.85
C GLY A 258 10.78 3.02 5.28
N ARG A 259 10.19 2.06 5.98
CA ARG A 259 8.76 2.08 6.39
C ARG A 259 8.48 2.89 7.66
N SER A 260 9.52 3.38 8.30
CA SER A 260 9.45 4.03 9.61
C SER A 260 9.44 5.56 9.55
N GLY A 261 9.55 6.15 8.35
CA GLY A 261 9.45 7.59 8.17
C GLY A 261 8.04 8.07 8.52
N SER A 262 7.94 8.78 9.66
CA SER A 262 6.74 9.43 10.20
C SER A 262 5.54 8.49 10.48
N LEU A 263 5.60 7.70 11.56
CA LEU A 263 4.36 7.14 12.14
C LEU A 263 3.52 8.22 12.85
N PHE A 264 4.13 9.33 13.26
CA PHE A 264 3.48 10.41 13.98
C PHE A 264 4.03 11.75 13.49
N ASP A 265 3.17 12.58 12.90
CA ASP A 265 3.54 13.93 12.42
C ASP A 265 3.72 14.90 13.60
N ALA A 266 4.58 15.90 13.43
CA ALA A 266 4.94 16.87 14.47
C ALA A 266 3.75 17.63 15.07
N GLU A 267 2.62 17.73 14.35
CA GLU A 267 1.36 18.31 14.85
C GLU A 267 0.62 17.39 15.83
N THR A 268 0.66 16.06 15.64
CA THR A 268 0.03 15.11 16.58
C THR A 268 0.72 15.09 17.95
N ALA A 269 2.01 15.43 17.99
CA ALA A 269 2.79 15.58 19.22
C ALA A 269 2.46 16.85 20.03
N GLN A 270 1.68 17.79 19.48
CA GLN A 270 1.24 19.02 20.16
C GLN A 270 -0.23 18.96 20.65
N GLY A 271 -0.92 17.84 20.43
CA GLY A 271 -2.28 17.63 20.92
C GLY A 271 -2.36 17.41 22.44
N SER A 272 -3.58 17.31 22.97
CA SER A 272 -3.83 17.06 24.41
C SER A 272 -3.20 15.76 24.96
N ASN A 273 -2.87 14.82 24.08
CA ASN A 273 -2.16 13.57 24.38
C ASN A 273 -0.73 13.54 23.81
N GLY A 274 -0.14 14.72 23.55
CA GLY A 274 1.20 14.84 22.96
C GLY A 274 2.28 14.10 23.74
N ASP A 275 2.21 14.17 25.08
CA ASP A 275 3.13 13.44 25.97
C ASP A 275 3.02 11.91 25.81
N VAL A 276 1.80 11.39 25.67
CA VAL A 276 1.56 9.95 25.45
C VAL A 276 2.06 9.51 24.08
N LEU A 277 1.86 10.33 23.04
CA LEU A 277 2.35 10.04 21.69
C LEU A 277 3.87 10.13 21.60
N GLN A 278 4.51 11.06 22.35
CA GLN A 278 5.95 11.10 22.49
C GLN A 278 6.50 9.85 23.21
N GLU A 279 5.84 9.38 24.27
CA GLU A 279 6.21 8.15 24.98
C GLU A 279 6.09 6.91 24.07
N VAL A 280 5.01 6.80 23.29
CA VAL A 280 4.80 5.72 22.32
C VAL A 280 5.85 5.77 21.20
N SER A 281 6.15 6.96 20.68
CA SER A 281 7.21 7.15 19.67
C SER A 281 8.59 6.77 20.22
N ARG A 282 8.87 7.09 21.50
CA ARG A 282 10.08 6.68 22.21
C ARG A 282 10.17 5.17 22.38
N HIS A 283 9.09 4.51 22.79
CA HIS A 283 9.04 3.05 22.90
C HIS A 283 9.21 2.37 21.55
N TRP A 284 8.57 2.89 20.51
CA TRP A 284 8.68 2.38 19.15
C TRP A 284 10.11 2.51 18.59
N SER A 285 10.72 3.69 18.73
CA SER A 285 12.10 3.93 18.29
C SER A 285 13.12 3.10 19.07
N THR A 286 12.90 2.88 20.37
CA THR A 286 13.77 2.01 21.20
C THR A 286 13.67 0.56 20.75
N CYS A 287 12.46 0.01 20.65
CA CYS A 287 12.22 -1.35 20.18
C CYS A 287 12.80 -1.58 18.77
N ARG A 288 12.62 -0.60 17.87
CA ARG A 288 13.23 -0.63 16.55
C ARG A 288 14.75 -0.67 16.61
N GLY A 289 15.37 0.20 17.42
CA GLY A 289 16.82 0.23 17.59
C GLY A 289 17.36 -1.10 18.10
N ASP A 290 16.62 -1.78 18.98
CA ASP A 290 16.99 -3.11 19.47
C ASP A 290 16.82 -4.19 18.39
N VAL A 291 15.77 -4.14 17.58
CA VAL A 291 15.59 -5.04 16.42
C VAL A 291 16.69 -4.85 15.38
N ASP A 292 17.03 -3.60 15.03
CA ASP A 292 18.12 -3.29 14.10
C ASP A 292 19.46 -3.80 14.65
N ARG A 293 19.71 -3.66 15.96
CA ARG A 293 20.91 -4.21 16.61
C ARG A 293 20.97 -5.73 16.54
N LEU A 294 19.87 -6.43 16.79
CA LEU A 294 19.81 -7.89 16.71
C LEU A 294 20.01 -8.40 15.27
N LEU A 295 19.46 -7.69 14.29
CA LEU A 295 19.66 -8.00 12.87
C LEU A 295 21.13 -7.80 12.46
N LEU A 296 21.78 -6.72 12.90
CA LEU A 296 23.22 -6.50 12.69
C LEU A 296 24.07 -7.62 13.33
N GLN A 297 23.77 -8.00 14.57
CA GLN A 297 24.46 -9.11 15.23
C GLN A 297 24.28 -10.45 14.50
N ALA A 298 23.11 -10.70 13.94
CA ALA A 298 22.85 -11.90 13.13
C ALA A 298 23.66 -11.88 11.83
N VAL A 299 23.71 -10.73 11.14
CA VAL A 299 24.51 -10.53 9.93
C VAL A 299 26.01 -10.72 10.21
N ASP A 300 26.53 -10.16 11.31
CA ASP A 300 27.94 -10.28 11.68
C ASP A 300 28.32 -11.73 12.02
N ARG A 301 27.45 -12.47 12.72
CA ARG A 301 27.68 -13.90 13.01
C ARG A 301 27.67 -14.77 11.75
N LEU A 302 26.81 -14.46 10.79
CA LEU A 302 26.78 -15.18 9.52
C LEU A 302 28.00 -14.83 8.66
N ALA A 303 28.46 -13.58 8.70
CA ALA A 303 29.68 -13.16 8.02
C ALA A 303 30.93 -13.81 8.63
N SER A 304 31.01 -13.95 9.96
CA SER A 304 32.10 -14.68 10.60
C SER A 304 32.09 -16.17 10.23
N LEU A 305 30.90 -16.78 10.18
CA LEU A 305 30.75 -18.17 9.74
C LEU A 305 31.21 -18.38 8.30
N ASP A 306 30.88 -17.47 7.37
CA ASP A 306 31.38 -17.54 5.99
C ASP A 306 32.91 -17.40 5.92
N GLY A 307 33.49 -16.51 6.75
CA GLY A 307 34.95 -16.37 6.87
C GLY A 307 35.64 -17.63 7.39
N ASP A 308 35.08 -18.27 8.41
CA ASP A 308 35.61 -19.52 8.97
C ASP A 308 35.48 -20.68 7.98
N LEU A 309 34.35 -20.77 7.28
CA LEU A 309 34.14 -21.76 6.21
C LEU A 309 35.10 -21.54 5.03
N THR A 310 35.45 -20.29 4.71
CA THR A 310 36.47 -19.97 3.69
C THR A 310 37.81 -20.61 4.04
N ARG A 311 38.28 -20.38 5.28
CA ARG A 311 39.56 -20.91 5.76
C ARG A 311 39.57 -22.43 5.80
N LEU A 312 38.46 -23.05 6.22
CA LEU A 312 38.32 -24.51 6.24
C LEU A 312 38.28 -25.11 4.81
N THR A 313 37.72 -24.38 3.83
CA THR A 313 37.69 -24.82 2.42
C THR A 313 39.09 -24.75 1.77
N GLU A 314 39.90 -23.75 2.14
CA GLU A 314 41.30 -23.64 1.70
C GLU A 314 42.19 -24.74 2.27
N GLN A 315 41.85 -25.30 3.45
CA GLN A 315 42.56 -26.45 4.03
C GLN A 315 42.21 -27.79 3.38
N LEU A 316 41.05 -27.89 2.71
CA LEU A 316 40.59 -29.11 2.01
C LEU A 316 41.15 -29.22 0.58
N THR A 317 41.63 -28.11 0.02
CA THR A 317 42.21 -28.04 -1.34
C THR A 317 43.73 -28.22 -1.37
N GLN A 318 44.41 -28.22 -0.21
CA GLN A 318 45.82 -28.62 -0.04
C GLN A 318 45.95 -30.13 0.17
#